data_AF-A0A3B9VL40-F1
#
_entry.id   AF-A0A3B9VL40-F1
#
_cell.length_a   1.000
_cell.length_b   1.000
_cell.length_c   1.000
_cell.angle_alpha   90.00
_cell.angle_beta   90.00
_cell.angle_gamma   90.00
#
_symmetry.space_group_name_H-M   'P 1'
#
loop_
_entity.id
_entity.type
_entity.pdbx_description
1 polymer ?
#
loop_
_entity_poly.entity_id
_entity_poly.type
_entity_poly.pdbx_seq_one_letter_code
_entity_poly.pdbx_strand_id
1 'polypeptide(L)'
;LVLTLSFFPIAYMNLLGMLRSLDPALDEAGSSLGANKARIFRTVTLPLLIPGFAGSFLLLFIESIADLANPIIIGGNYTVLASRAYMAINGDYDISLAAGYSSLLLLPALLVFLVQRYWAQKKSVVSVTGKPSGRPTLVTSKGAKFFLLSVTGLVTTLIVMVYATVILGAFVKIIGVNNEFTLDNFRYLLGGFANGAIRTTTMLALMATPLAGIFGMLIAWLVIRKVKRGSEALDFLGMLGIAVPGTVIGIGYAITYNDPVKISGVTVFPQVAGGAALLGGSIAIVMVYIIRSSPAGQRSGISMLQQIDPSIEEASASL
;
A
#
# COMPACT_ATOMS: atom_id res chain seq x y z
N LEU A 1 5.45 -6.25 -16.45
CA LEU A 1 6.45 -7.20 -15.89
C LEU A 1 7.09 -6.66 -14.62
N VAL A 2 7.72 -5.48 -14.64
CA VAL A 2 8.34 -4.86 -13.45
C VAL A 2 7.39 -4.82 -12.26
N LEU A 3 6.24 -4.16 -12.39
CA LEU A 3 5.23 -4.07 -11.31
C LEU A 3 4.76 -5.44 -10.81
N THR A 4 4.58 -6.42 -11.71
CA THR A 4 4.19 -7.78 -11.34
C THR A 4 5.23 -8.42 -10.42
N LEU A 5 6.52 -8.31 -10.74
CA LEU A 5 7.60 -8.89 -9.94
C LEU A 5 7.81 -8.11 -8.63
N SER A 6 7.74 -6.78 -8.66
CA SER A 6 7.89 -5.92 -7.49
C SER A 6 6.76 -6.10 -6.47
N PHE A 7 5.53 -6.28 -6.94
CA PHE A 7 4.36 -6.43 -6.08
C PHE A 7 3.99 -7.88 -5.75
N PHE A 8 4.61 -8.86 -6.41
CA PHE A 8 4.38 -10.28 -6.11
C PHE A 8 4.59 -10.63 -4.62
N PRO A 9 5.68 -10.19 -3.94
CA PRO A 9 5.87 -10.51 -2.53
C PRO A 9 4.78 -9.92 -1.62
N ILE A 10 4.31 -8.71 -1.93
CA ILE A 10 3.23 -8.05 -1.18
C ILE A 10 1.92 -8.83 -1.34
N ALA A 11 1.59 -9.18 -2.59
CA ALA A 11 0.44 -10.03 -2.89
C ALA A 11 0.56 -11.38 -2.14
N TYR A 12 1.71 -12.03 -2.24
CA TYR A 12 1.99 -13.32 -1.60
C TYR A 12 1.81 -13.25 -0.09
N MET A 13 2.37 -12.25 0.60
CA MET A 13 2.27 -12.11 2.05
C MET A 13 0.83 -11.92 2.52
N ASN A 14 0.05 -11.10 1.80
CA ASN A 14 -1.37 -10.90 2.13
C ASN A 14 -2.19 -12.18 1.91
N LEU A 15 -1.97 -12.88 0.79
CA LEU A 15 -2.66 -14.14 0.49
C LEU A 15 -2.24 -15.27 1.44
N LEU A 16 -0.95 -15.34 1.80
CA LEU A 16 -0.42 -16.32 2.74
C LEU A 16 -1.04 -16.14 4.13
N GLY A 17 -1.15 -14.91 4.61
CA GLY A 17 -1.80 -14.60 5.89
C GLY A 17 -3.24 -15.12 5.93
N MET A 18 -4.00 -14.87 4.87
CA MET A 18 -5.38 -15.37 4.76
C MET A 18 -5.46 -16.89 4.64
N LEU A 19 -4.63 -17.50 3.79
CA LEU A 19 -4.60 -18.95 3.63
C LEU A 19 -4.26 -19.65 4.95
N ARG A 20 -3.36 -19.07 5.76
CA ARG A 20 -3.02 -19.57 7.10
C ARG A 20 -4.13 -19.39 8.12
N SER A 21 -5.04 -18.43 7.92
CA SER A 21 -6.20 -18.23 8.80
C SER A 21 -7.39 -19.15 8.49
N LEU A 22 -7.43 -19.81 7.33
CA LEU A 22 -8.48 -20.77 7.02
C LEU A 22 -8.29 -22.06 7.82
N ASP A 23 -9.34 -22.55 8.48
CA ASP A 23 -9.28 -23.83 9.20
C ASP A 23 -9.26 -25.01 8.20
N PRO A 24 -8.22 -25.87 8.21
CA PRO A 24 -8.20 -27.07 7.39
C PRO A 24 -9.39 -28.01 7.60
N ALA A 25 -10.09 -27.93 8.75
CA ALA A 25 -11.31 -28.68 9.01
C ALA A 25 -12.42 -28.43 7.97
N LEU A 26 -12.43 -27.26 7.31
CA LEU A 26 -13.38 -26.96 6.23
C LEU A 26 -13.14 -27.84 4.98
N ASP A 27 -11.87 -28.14 4.68
CA ASP A 27 -11.49 -29.02 3.58
C ASP A 27 -11.81 -30.49 3.93
N GLU A 28 -11.64 -30.89 5.19
CA GLU A 28 -11.98 -32.22 5.70
C GLU A 28 -13.51 -32.46 5.70
N ALA A 29 -14.30 -31.45 6.10
CA ALA A 29 -15.75 -31.49 6.06
C ALA A 29 -16.27 -31.61 4.61
N GLY A 30 -15.73 -30.81 3.69
CA GLY A 30 -16.06 -30.91 2.26
C GLY A 30 -15.72 -32.29 1.68
N SER A 31 -14.57 -32.85 2.06
CA SER A 31 -14.14 -34.18 1.62
C SER A 31 -15.06 -35.29 2.19
N SER A 32 -15.47 -35.17 3.46
CA SER A 32 -16.39 -36.11 4.13
C SER A 32 -17.79 -36.13 3.51
N LEU A 33 -18.22 -35.01 2.91
CA LEU A 33 -19.47 -34.91 2.14
C LEU A 33 -19.32 -35.38 0.68
N GLY A 34 -18.18 -35.96 0.30
CA GLY A 34 -17.92 -36.49 -1.04
C GLY A 34 -17.48 -35.45 -2.08
N ALA A 35 -17.15 -34.21 -1.68
CA ALA A 35 -16.61 -33.23 -2.62
C ALA A 35 -15.14 -33.53 -2.94
N ASN A 36 -14.77 -33.47 -4.22
CA ASN A 36 -13.36 -33.54 -4.62
C ASN A 36 -12.62 -32.21 -4.36
N LYS A 37 -11.29 -32.22 -4.39
CA LYS A 37 -10.44 -31.05 -4.09
C LYS A 37 -10.74 -29.83 -4.96
N ALA A 38 -11.07 -30.03 -6.24
CA ALA A 38 -11.42 -28.92 -7.14
C ALA A 38 -12.77 -28.27 -6.77
N ARG A 39 -13.74 -29.08 -6.35
CA ARG A 39 -15.03 -28.61 -5.85
C ARG A 39 -14.85 -27.84 -4.55
N ILE A 40 -14.14 -28.41 -3.57
CA ILE A 40 -13.82 -27.74 -2.29
C ILE A 40 -13.13 -26.39 -2.54
N PHE A 41 -12.11 -26.36 -3.40
CA PHE A 41 -11.44 -25.12 -3.74
C PHE A 41 -12.41 -24.07 -4.32
N ARG A 42 -13.27 -24.45 -5.27
CA ARG A 42 -14.20 -23.50 -5.92
C ARG A 42 -15.37 -23.05 -5.05
N THR A 43 -15.86 -23.91 -4.15
CA THR A 43 -17.08 -23.64 -3.36
C THR A 43 -16.81 -23.23 -1.92
N VAL A 44 -15.62 -23.52 -1.39
CA VAL A 44 -15.23 -23.21 0.00
C VAL A 44 -14.03 -22.28 0.01
N THR A 45 -12.86 -22.74 -0.43
CA THR A 45 -11.60 -21.99 -0.29
C THR A 45 -11.61 -20.67 -1.04
N LEU A 46 -11.93 -20.66 -2.34
CA LEU A 46 -11.91 -19.47 -3.18
C LEU A 46 -12.93 -18.41 -2.70
N PRO A 47 -14.20 -18.73 -2.43
CA PRO A 47 -15.16 -17.76 -1.89
C PRO A 47 -14.71 -17.11 -0.57
N LEU A 48 -14.06 -17.87 0.32
CA LEU A 48 -13.51 -17.36 1.58
C LEU A 48 -12.31 -16.44 1.36
N LEU A 49 -11.53 -16.66 0.30
CA LEU A 49 -10.38 -15.81 -0.03
C LEU A 49 -10.77 -14.52 -0.80
N ILE A 50 -11.89 -14.51 -1.53
CA ILE A 50 -12.31 -13.37 -2.37
C ILE A 50 -12.25 -12.02 -1.63
N PRO A 51 -12.76 -11.87 -0.39
CA PRO A 51 -12.74 -10.58 0.29
C PRO A 51 -11.34 -10.00 0.50
N GLY A 52 -10.34 -10.82 0.85
CA GLY A 52 -8.98 -10.28 1.00
C GLY A 52 -8.13 -10.34 -0.28
N PHE A 53 -8.51 -11.13 -1.30
CA PHE A 53 -8.05 -10.89 -2.66
C PHE A 53 -8.44 -9.49 -3.12
N ALA A 54 -9.69 -9.06 -2.85
CA ALA A 54 -10.15 -7.72 -3.21
C ALA A 54 -9.36 -6.61 -2.49
N GLY A 55 -9.02 -6.81 -1.20
CA GLY A 55 -8.15 -5.88 -0.46
C GLY A 55 -6.74 -5.78 -1.04
N SER A 56 -6.13 -6.92 -1.38
CA SER A 56 -4.81 -6.95 -2.03
C SER A 56 -4.84 -6.35 -3.43
N PHE A 57 -5.88 -6.67 -4.22
CA PHE A 57 -6.07 -6.12 -5.55
C PHE A 57 -6.17 -4.60 -5.53
N LEU A 58 -6.97 -4.04 -4.62
CA LEU A 58 -7.11 -2.59 -4.46
C LEU A 58 -5.77 -1.92 -4.19
N LEU A 59 -5.01 -2.41 -3.21
CA LEU A 59 -3.70 -1.86 -2.87
C LEU A 59 -2.76 -1.91 -4.07
N LEU A 60 -2.65 -3.06 -4.73
CA LEU A 60 -1.76 -3.23 -5.88
C LEU A 60 -2.21 -2.43 -7.10
N PHE A 61 -3.51 -2.29 -7.32
CA PHE A 61 -4.07 -1.49 -8.41
C PHE A 61 -3.71 -0.01 -8.23
N ILE A 62 -3.89 0.53 -7.03
CA ILE A 62 -3.59 1.94 -6.73
C ILE A 62 -2.08 2.20 -6.86
N GLU A 63 -1.24 1.32 -6.33
CA GLU A 63 0.22 1.45 -6.49
C GLU A 63 0.65 1.33 -7.96
N SER A 64 -0.02 0.47 -8.75
CA SER A 64 0.31 0.29 -10.17
C SER A 64 -0.11 1.47 -11.05
N ILE A 65 -1.30 2.02 -10.84
CA ILE A 65 -1.80 3.15 -11.63
C ILE A 65 -1.09 4.46 -11.26
N ALA A 66 -0.57 4.55 -10.03
CA ALA A 66 0.25 5.66 -9.55
C ALA A 66 1.72 5.60 -10.00
N ASP A 67 2.13 4.54 -10.70
CA ASP A 67 3.54 4.33 -11.06
C ASP A 67 4.07 5.44 -11.97
N LEU A 68 5.01 6.21 -11.42
CA LEU A 68 5.65 7.34 -12.07
C LEU A 68 7.02 6.95 -12.64
N ALA A 69 7.78 6.16 -11.90
CA ALA A 69 9.19 5.95 -12.16
C ALA A 69 9.43 5.06 -13.39
N ASN A 70 8.74 3.92 -13.50
CA ASN A 70 9.00 3.02 -14.63
C ASN A 70 8.65 3.67 -15.99
N PRO A 71 7.50 4.35 -16.16
CA PRO A 71 7.19 5.02 -17.43
C PRO A 71 8.22 6.09 -17.81
N ILE A 72 8.73 6.88 -16.85
CA ILE A 72 9.74 7.90 -17.13
C ILE A 72 11.09 7.29 -17.53
N ILE A 73 11.51 6.21 -16.86
CA ILE A 73 12.88 5.67 -17.04
C ILE A 73 12.96 4.68 -18.21
N ILE A 74 11.96 3.81 -18.37
CA ILE A 74 12.00 2.71 -19.36
C ILE A 74 10.83 2.72 -20.35
N GLY A 75 9.89 3.67 -20.23
CA GLY A 75 8.72 3.75 -21.10
C GLY A 75 9.02 4.26 -22.51
N GLY A 76 10.16 4.91 -22.74
CA GLY A 76 10.46 5.54 -24.02
C GLY A 76 9.38 6.58 -24.38
N ASN A 77 8.65 6.35 -25.48
CA ASN A 77 7.54 7.21 -25.90
C ASN A 77 6.20 6.87 -25.24
N TYR A 78 6.14 5.80 -24.42
CA TYR A 78 4.95 5.42 -23.69
C TYR A 78 4.84 6.18 -22.37
N THR A 79 3.85 7.06 -22.29
CA THR A 79 3.54 7.84 -21.08
C THR A 79 2.23 7.40 -20.48
N VAL A 80 2.15 7.40 -19.15
CA VAL A 80 0.92 7.16 -18.38
C VAL A 80 0.45 8.45 -17.68
N LEU A 81 -0.79 8.45 -17.17
CA LEU A 81 -1.38 9.62 -16.50
C LEU A 81 -0.50 10.16 -15.37
N ALA A 82 0.07 9.29 -14.52
CA ALA A 82 0.96 9.69 -13.44
C ALA A 82 2.21 10.45 -13.96
N SER A 83 2.87 9.92 -15.00
CA SER A 83 4.02 10.58 -15.64
C SER A 83 3.66 11.89 -16.33
N ARG A 84 2.48 11.96 -16.98
CA ARG A 84 2.00 13.19 -17.63
C ARG A 84 1.65 14.27 -16.62
N ALA A 85 1.02 13.91 -15.50
CA ALA A 85 0.73 14.84 -14.41
C ALA A 85 2.03 15.44 -13.82
N TYR A 86 3.06 14.61 -13.63
CA TYR A 86 4.37 15.06 -13.16
C TYR A 86 5.09 15.98 -14.17
N MET A 87 5.11 15.59 -15.45
CA MET A 87 5.75 16.38 -16.51
C MET A 87 5.03 17.70 -16.77
N ALA A 88 3.70 17.75 -16.63
CA ALA A 88 2.94 18.98 -16.77
C ALA A 88 3.41 20.07 -15.78
N ILE A 89 3.82 19.68 -14.55
CA ILE A 89 4.39 20.63 -13.59
C ILE A 89 5.87 20.91 -13.84
N ASN A 90 6.70 19.86 -14.01
CA ASN A 90 8.15 20.01 -14.00
C ASN A 90 8.77 20.34 -15.37
N GLY A 91 8.06 20.02 -16.45
CA GLY A 91 8.48 20.29 -17.83
C GLY A 91 7.70 21.43 -18.45
N ASP A 92 6.37 21.32 -18.45
CA ASP A 92 5.50 22.28 -19.17
C ASP A 92 5.11 23.50 -18.33
N TYR A 93 5.31 23.45 -17.00
CA TYR A 93 4.88 24.46 -16.02
C TYR A 93 3.37 24.79 -16.09
N ASP A 94 2.55 23.84 -16.54
CA ASP A 94 1.11 23.96 -16.68
C ASP A 94 0.38 23.22 -15.55
N ILE A 95 0.03 23.99 -14.52
CA ILE A 95 -0.71 23.51 -13.34
C ILE A 95 -2.11 23.02 -13.74
N SER A 96 -2.75 23.65 -14.72
CA SER A 96 -4.10 23.27 -15.16
C SER A 96 -4.09 21.91 -15.84
N LEU A 97 -3.11 21.64 -16.71
CA LEU A 97 -2.91 20.32 -17.31
C LEU A 97 -2.58 19.27 -16.25
N ALA A 98 -1.72 19.58 -15.28
CA ALA A 98 -1.38 18.67 -14.20
C ALA A 98 -2.60 18.31 -13.33
N ALA A 99 -3.45 19.30 -13.02
CA ALA A 99 -4.71 19.08 -12.32
C ALA A 99 -5.68 18.24 -13.15
N GLY A 100 -5.74 18.45 -14.48
CA GLY A 100 -6.53 17.64 -15.40
C GLY A 100 -6.11 16.17 -15.41
N TYR A 101 -4.81 15.89 -15.59
CA TYR A 101 -4.28 14.53 -15.54
C TYR A 101 -4.48 13.87 -14.17
N SER A 102 -4.28 14.63 -13.09
CA SER A 102 -4.49 14.14 -11.72
C SER A 102 -5.95 13.79 -11.45
N SER A 103 -6.89 14.59 -11.95
CA SER A 103 -8.33 14.32 -11.84
C SER A 103 -8.74 13.08 -12.64
N LEU A 104 -8.22 12.91 -13.86
CA LEU A 104 -8.45 11.71 -14.66
C LEU A 104 -7.87 10.45 -14.02
N LEU A 105 -6.71 10.55 -13.38
CA LEU A 105 -6.07 9.46 -12.64
C LEU A 105 -6.83 9.10 -11.35
N LEU A 106 -7.43 10.10 -10.69
CA LEU A 106 -8.21 9.92 -9.47
C LEU A 106 -9.49 9.12 -9.69
N LEU A 107 -10.16 9.29 -10.84
CA LEU A 107 -11.44 8.63 -11.14
C LEU A 107 -11.37 7.09 -11.07
N PRO A 108 -10.49 6.38 -11.79
CA PRO A 108 -10.40 4.93 -11.71
C PRO A 108 -9.94 4.46 -10.32
N ALA A 109 -9.07 5.20 -9.64
CA ALA A 109 -8.62 4.85 -8.29
C ALA A 109 -9.76 4.89 -7.27
N LEU A 110 -10.55 5.98 -7.27
CA LEU A 110 -11.74 6.11 -6.43
C LEU A 110 -12.82 5.08 -6.80
N LEU A 111 -13.02 4.80 -8.09
CA LEU A 111 -14.00 3.81 -8.54
C LEU A 111 -13.66 2.42 -7.99
N VAL A 112 -12.41 1.97 -8.14
CA VAL A 112 -11.98 0.66 -7.63
C VAL A 112 -12.07 0.63 -6.10
N PHE A 113 -11.71 1.72 -5.41
CA PHE A 113 -11.87 1.85 -3.97
C PHE A 113 -13.33 1.73 -3.52
N LEU A 114 -14.25 2.43 -4.16
CA LEU A 114 -15.69 2.41 -3.83
C LEU A 114 -16.30 1.04 -4.11
N VAL A 115 -15.97 0.42 -5.24
CA VAL A 115 -16.43 -0.94 -5.58
C VAL A 115 -15.92 -1.95 -4.56
N GLN A 116 -14.64 -1.88 -4.20
CA GLN A 116 -14.05 -2.77 -3.19
C GLN A 116 -14.73 -2.58 -1.84
N ARG A 117 -14.93 -1.33 -1.39
CA ARG A 117 -15.57 -1.03 -0.10
C ARG A 117 -16.99 -1.58 -0.06
N TYR A 118 -17.77 -1.36 -1.11
CA TYR A 118 -19.14 -1.84 -1.22
C TYR A 118 -19.23 -3.38 -1.20
N TRP A 119 -18.32 -4.08 -1.90
CA TRP A 119 -18.29 -5.55 -1.90
C TRP A 119 -17.77 -6.14 -0.60
N ALA A 120 -16.77 -5.53 0.02
CA ALA A 120 -16.18 -6.00 1.27
C ALA A 120 -17.19 -5.96 2.43
N GLN A 121 -18.06 -4.94 2.48
CA GLN A 121 -19.13 -4.84 3.50
C GLN A 121 -20.21 -5.93 3.35
N LYS A 122 -20.47 -6.43 2.13
CA LYS A 122 -21.52 -7.41 1.85
C LYS A 122 -21.11 -8.86 2.07
N LYS A 123 -19.81 -9.17 1.99
CA LYS A 123 -19.28 -10.53 2.13
C LYS A 123 -18.55 -10.72 3.46
N SER A 124 -19.25 -10.47 4.58
CA SER A 124 -18.85 -10.98 5.89
C SER A 124 -18.96 -12.50 5.85
N VAL A 125 -17.95 -13.16 5.28
CA VAL A 125 -17.75 -14.60 5.48
C VAL A 125 -17.17 -14.72 6.87
N VAL A 126 -18.05 -15.01 7.83
CA VAL A 126 -17.70 -15.36 9.20
C VAL A 126 -16.81 -16.60 9.14
N SER A 127 -15.49 -16.40 9.08
CA SER A 127 -14.56 -17.45 9.49
C SER A 127 -14.75 -17.61 10.98
N VAL A 128 -15.14 -18.80 11.42
CA VAL A 128 -15.26 -19.15 12.84
C VAL A 128 -14.02 -18.65 13.56
N THR A 129 -14.22 -17.72 14.49
CA THR A 129 -13.15 -17.12 15.30
C THR A 129 -12.60 -18.20 16.23
N GLY A 130 -11.56 -18.88 15.76
CA GLY A 130 -10.85 -19.93 16.48
C GLY A 130 -9.49 -20.18 15.85
N LYS A 131 -8.52 -20.66 16.63
CA LYS A 131 -7.24 -21.12 16.06
C LYS A 131 -7.54 -22.28 15.10
N PRO A 132 -6.94 -22.31 13.88
CA PRO A 132 -7.07 -23.43 12.96
C PRO A 132 -6.80 -24.76 13.69
N SER A 133 -7.77 -25.66 13.68
CA SER A 133 -7.74 -26.89 14.47
C SER A 133 -7.37 -28.12 13.63
N GLY A 134 -7.67 -28.08 12.32
CA GLY A 134 -7.35 -29.16 11.39
C GLY A 134 -5.88 -29.21 10.97
N ARG A 135 -5.48 -30.32 10.32
CA ARG A 135 -4.14 -30.46 9.71
C ARG A 135 -4.23 -30.24 8.19
N PRO A 136 -3.38 -29.40 7.58
CA PRO A 136 -3.40 -29.21 6.14
C PRO A 136 -3.04 -30.53 5.42
N THR A 137 -3.82 -30.88 4.40
CA THR A 137 -3.53 -32.07 3.59
C THR A 137 -2.31 -31.83 2.71
N LEU A 138 -1.24 -32.60 2.93
CA LEU A 138 0.01 -32.47 2.17
C LEU A 138 -0.14 -33.08 0.77
N VAL A 139 0.56 -32.47 -0.21
CA VAL A 139 0.63 -33.01 -1.58
C VAL A 139 1.53 -34.24 -1.59
N THR A 140 0.94 -35.41 -1.85
CA THR A 140 1.65 -36.71 -1.87
C THR A 140 2.15 -37.13 -3.25
N SER A 141 1.48 -36.69 -4.32
CA SER A 141 1.86 -37.04 -5.70
C SER A 141 3.23 -36.45 -6.07
N LYS A 142 4.17 -37.31 -6.48
CA LYS A 142 5.51 -36.91 -6.89
C LYS A 142 5.48 -35.95 -8.09
N GLY A 143 4.62 -36.21 -9.07
CA GLY A 143 4.46 -35.35 -10.26
C GLY A 143 3.91 -33.97 -9.89
N ALA A 144 2.88 -33.92 -9.05
CA ALA A 144 2.33 -32.65 -8.57
C ALA A 144 3.34 -31.87 -7.72
N LYS A 145 4.09 -32.56 -6.85
CA LYS A 145 5.15 -31.95 -6.05
C LYS A 145 6.26 -31.36 -6.92
N PHE A 146 6.75 -32.12 -7.91
CA PHE A 146 7.77 -31.64 -8.84
C PHE A 146 7.28 -30.42 -9.64
N PHE A 147 6.07 -30.49 -10.18
CA PHE A 147 5.47 -29.37 -10.92
C PHE A 147 5.35 -28.12 -10.05
N LEU A 148 4.75 -28.22 -8.86
CA LEU A 148 4.58 -27.09 -7.96
C LEU A 148 5.92 -26.49 -7.52
N LEU A 149 6.89 -27.32 -7.13
CA LEU A 149 8.23 -26.88 -6.75
C LEU A 149 9.00 -26.25 -7.91
N SER A 150 8.83 -26.75 -9.14
CA SER A 150 9.47 -26.19 -10.32
C SER A 150 8.90 -24.80 -10.64
N VAL A 151 7.58 -24.65 -10.60
CA VAL A 151 6.90 -23.37 -10.84
C VAL A 151 7.29 -22.35 -9.76
N THR A 152 7.22 -22.72 -8.48
CA THR A 152 7.61 -21.81 -7.40
C THR A 152 9.10 -21.51 -7.43
N GLY A 153 9.94 -22.51 -7.67
CA GLY A 153 11.39 -22.35 -7.81
C GLY A 153 11.77 -21.42 -8.94
N LEU A 154 11.11 -21.49 -10.09
CA LEU A 154 11.33 -20.57 -11.22
C LEU A 154 10.95 -19.14 -10.85
N VAL A 155 9.79 -18.93 -10.22
CA VAL A 155 9.36 -17.59 -9.77
C VAL A 155 10.32 -17.02 -8.72
N THR A 156 10.72 -17.82 -7.73
CA THR A 156 11.69 -17.41 -6.71
C THR A 156 13.04 -17.08 -7.34
N THR A 157 13.52 -17.90 -8.27
CA THR A 157 14.79 -17.64 -8.97
C THR A 157 14.73 -16.33 -9.75
N LEU A 158 13.62 -16.05 -10.45
CA LEU A 158 13.43 -14.80 -11.18
C LEU A 158 13.45 -13.59 -10.22
N ILE A 159 12.75 -13.66 -9.09
CA ILE A 159 12.74 -12.58 -8.08
C ILE A 159 14.15 -12.36 -7.51
N VAL A 160 14.83 -13.45 -7.12
CA VAL A 160 16.20 -13.38 -6.58
C VAL A 160 17.16 -12.80 -7.61
N MET A 161 17.03 -13.18 -8.88
CA MET A 161 17.86 -12.65 -9.97
C MET A 161 17.69 -11.13 -10.11
N VAL A 162 16.46 -10.61 -10.06
CA VAL A 162 16.20 -9.17 -10.14
C VAL A 162 16.90 -8.43 -8.98
N TYR A 163 16.74 -8.88 -7.74
CA TYR A 163 17.42 -8.25 -6.61
C TYR A 163 18.95 -8.42 -6.66
N ALA A 164 19.43 -9.57 -7.13
CA ALA A 164 20.86 -9.79 -7.34
C ALA A 164 21.44 -8.81 -8.35
N THR A 165 20.73 -8.48 -9.45
CA THR A 165 21.22 -7.47 -10.41
C THR A 165 21.34 -6.08 -9.81
N VAL A 166 20.46 -5.70 -8.87
CA VAL A 166 20.56 -4.41 -8.15
C VAL A 166 21.79 -4.41 -7.25
N ILE A 167 22.01 -5.48 -6.49
CA ILE A 167 23.18 -5.59 -5.59
C ILE A 167 24.47 -5.61 -6.39
N LEU A 168 24.55 -6.45 -7.43
CA LEU A 168 25.73 -6.52 -8.31
C LEU A 168 25.98 -5.19 -9.00
N GLY A 169 24.93 -4.54 -9.51
CA GLY A 169 24.97 -3.23 -10.13
C GLY A 169 25.60 -2.15 -9.24
N ALA A 170 25.47 -2.26 -7.91
CA ALA A 170 26.10 -1.32 -6.98
C ALA A 170 27.64 -1.40 -6.97
N PHE A 171 28.21 -2.56 -7.33
CA PHE A 171 29.66 -2.81 -7.33
C PHE A 171 30.30 -2.79 -8.72
N VAL A 172 29.57 -2.41 -9.77
CA VAL A 172 30.11 -2.25 -11.12
C VAL A 172 29.87 -0.84 -11.64
N LYS A 173 30.71 -0.38 -12.57
CA LYS A 173 30.60 0.97 -13.13
C LYS A 173 29.27 1.18 -13.82
N ILE A 174 28.96 0.35 -14.82
CA ILE A 174 27.68 0.38 -15.54
C ILE A 174 27.35 -1.06 -15.91
N ILE A 175 26.38 -1.67 -15.21
CA ILE A 175 25.97 -3.04 -15.49
C ILE A 175 25.58 -3.21 -16.96
N GLY A 176 26.12 -4.23 -17.62
CA GLY A 176 25.86 -4.53 -19.04
C GLY A 176 26.64 -3.69 -20.05
N VAL A 177 27.36 -2.65 -19.62
CA VAL A 177 28.22 -1.82 -20.50
C VAL A 177 29.67 -1.91 -20.06
N ASN A 178 29.94 -1.61 -18.79
CA ASN A 178 31.24 -1.76 -18.15
C ASN A 178 31.07 -2.44 -16.79
N ASN A 179 31.30 -3.75 -16.78
CA ASN A 179 31.18 -4.62 -15.60
C ASN A 179 32.45 -4.65 -14.74
N GLU A 180 33.35 -3.66 -14.88
CA GLU A 180 34.51 -3.52 -14.01
C GLU A 180 34.07 -3.21 -12.57
N PHE A 181 34.66 -3.92 -11.61
CA PHE A 181 34.39 -3.72 -10.19
C PHE A 181 34.78 -2.31 -9.75
N THR A 182 33.90 -1.64 -9.02
CA THR A 182 34.17 -0.32 -8.44
C THR A 182 33.45 -0.13 -7.11
N LEU A 183 34.03 0.73 -6.26
CA LEU A 183 33.40 1.26 -5.05
C LEU A 183 33.06 2.76 -5.19
N ASP A 184 33.28 3.33 -6.37
CA ASP A 184 33.07 4.76 -6.62
C ASP A 184 31.60 5.15 -6.48
N ASN A 185 30.67 4.24 -6.81
CA ASN A 185 29.24 4.42 -6.55
C ASN A 185 28.98 4.74 -5.07
N PHE A 186 29.60 4.02 -4.14
CA PHE A 186 29.44 4.24 -2.70
C PHE A 186 30.18 5.49 -2.22
N ARG A 187 31.38 5.76 -2.76
CA ARG A 187 32.12 7.00 -2.44
C ARG A 187 31.34 8.24 -2.86
N TYR A 188 30.72 8.21 -4.04
CA TYR A 188 29.83 9.27 -4.51
C TYR A 188 28.61 9.44 -3.60
N LEU A 189 27.99 8.33 -3.17
CA LEU A 189 26.84 8.38 -2.27
C LEU A 189 27.18 8.95 -0.89
N LEU A 190 28.31 8.56 -0.31
CA LEU A 190 28.72 8.95 1.04
C LEU A 190 29.38 10.34 1.09
N GLY A 191 30.10 10.72 0.03
CA GLY A 191 30.85 11.98 -0.07
C GLY A 191 30.14 13.11 -0.83
N GLY A 192 29.05 12.83 -1.56
CA GLY A 192 28.37 13.78 -2.44
C GLY A 192 26.97 14.22 -1.99
N PHE A 193 26.25 14.90 -2.90
CA PHE A 193 24.89 15.43 -2.72
C PHE A 193 23.87 14.35 -2.26
N ALA A 194 24.08 13.10 -2.64
CA ALA A 194 23.19 11.99 -2.30
C ALA A 194 23.07 11.72 -0.79
N ASN A 195 24.12 12.01 0.00
CA ASN A 195 24.07 11.91 1.46
C ASN A 195 22.98 12.82 2.07
N GLY A 196 22.77 14.00 1.48
CA GLY A 196 21.68 14.92 1.87
C GLY A 196 20.30 14.29 1.64
N ALA A 197 20.06 13.73 0.46
CA ALA A 197 18.78 13.11 0.11
C ALA A 197 18.45 11.89 1.00
N ILE A 198 19.45 11.07 1.34
CA ILE A 198 19.29 9.94 2.26
C ILE A 198 18.86 10.45 3.64
N ARG A 199 19.61 11.41 4.21
CA ARG A 199 19.31 11.98 5.53
C ARG A 199 17.92 12.61 5.57
N THR A 200 17.58 13.44 4.58
CA THR A 200 16.28 14.09 4.51
C THR A 200 15.15 13.07 4.43
N THR A 201 15.24 12.08 3.53
CA THR A 201 14.20 11.04 3.39
C THR A 201 14.03 10.25 4.69
N THR A 202 15.13 9.85 5.33
CA THR A 202 15.10 9.12 6.61
C THR A 202 14.50 9.95 7.74
N MET A 203 14.89 11.23 7.90
CA MET A 203 14.31 12.11 8.92
C MET A 203 12.81 12.32 8.72
N LEU A 204 12.37 12.61 7.51
CA LEU A 204 10.95 12.83 7.22
C LEU A 204 10.12 11.56 7.50
N ALA A 205 10.64 10.38 7.14
CA ALA A 205 9.99 9.10 7.45
C ALA A 205 9.92 8.83 8.96
N LEU A 206 11.01 9.08 9.70
CA LEU A 206 11.06 8.90 11.16
C LEU A 206 10.10 9.85 11.89
N MET A 207 9.91 11.07 11.40
CA MET A 207 8.93 12.02 11.95
C MET A 207 7.49 11.62 11.61
N ALA A 208 7.22 11.26 10.36
CA ALA A 208 5.87 11.00 9.89
C ALA A 208 5.29 9.68 10.42
N THR A 209 6.10 8.63 10.56
CA THR A 209 5.62 7.28 10.88
C THR A 209 4.90 7.20 12.24
N PRO A 210 5.45 7.72 13.36
CA PRO A 210 4.75 7.71 14.64
C PRO A 210 3.47 8.55 14.61
N LEU A 211 3.52 9.72 13.96
CA LEU A 211 2.36 10.61 13.84
C LEU A 211 1.24 9.94 13.04
N ALA A 212 1.56 9.27 11.94
CA ALA A 212 0.60 8.51 11.15
C ALA A 212 -0.04 7.37 11.94
N GLY A 213 0.77 6.64 12.72
CA GLY A 213 0.30 5.55 13.58
C GLY A 213 -0.66 6.04 14.67
N ILE A 214 -0.28 7.12 15.38
CA ILE A 214 -1.13 7.75 16.41
C ILE A 214 -2.42 8.26 15.77
N PHE A 215 -2.33 8.97 14.66
CA PHE A 215 -3.51 9.51 13.97
C PHE A 215 -4.46 8.41 13.50
N GLY A 216 -3.91 7.34 12.91
CA GLY A 216 -4.69 6.16 12.53
C GLY A 216 -5.36 5.47 13.71
N MET A 217 -4.65 5.29 14.82
CA MET A 217 -5.20 4.70 16.05
C MET A 217 -6.29 5.58 16.67
N LEU A 218 -6.13 6.90 16.65
CA LEU A 218 -7.15 7.84 17.12
C LEU A 218 -8.43 7.73 16.29
N ILE A 219 -8.32 7.68 14.96
CA ILE A 219 -9.48 7.46 14.08
C ILE A 219 -10.13 6.12 14.41
N ALA A 220 -9.35 5.04 14.54
CA ALA A 220 -9.87 3.72 14.89
C ALA A 220 -10.64 3.73 16.22
N TRP A 221 -10.08 4.36 17.25
CA TRP A 221 -10.72 4.50 18.56
C TRP A 221 -12.02 5.30 18.47
N LEU A 222 -12.04 6.40 17.74
CA LEU A 222 -13.26 7.18 17.52
C LEU A 222 -14.34 6.36 16.82
N VAL A 223 -13.98 5.66 15.74
CA VAL A 223 -14.89 4.83 14.93
C VAL A 223 -15.51 3.69 15.75
N ILE A 224 -14.73 3.04 16.61
CA ILE A 224 -15.17 1.85 17.35
C ILE A 224 -15.83 2.19 18.69
N ARG A 225 -15.33 3.20 19.41
CA ARG A 225 -15.73 3.44 20.81
C ARG A 225 -16.58 4.69 21.03
N LYS A 226 -16.38 5.76 20.25
CA LYS A 226 -16.96 7.08 20.58
C LYS A 226 -18.05 7.54 19.63
N VAL A 227 -17.91 7.27 18.33
CA VAL A 227 -18.83 7.80 17.31
C VAL A 227 -19.88 6.76 16.96
N LYS A 228 -21.14 7.00 17.36
CA LYS A 228 -22.27 6.10 17.00
C LYS A 228 -22.88 6.41 15.63
N ARG A 229 -23.05 7.70 15.30
CA ARG A 229 -23.58 8.17 14.00
C ARG A 229 -22.44 8.82 13.21
N GLY A 230 -22.21 8.36 11.98
CA GLY A 230 -21.13 8.86 11.12
C GLY A 230 -19.79 8.16 11.29
N SER A 231 -19.70 7.07 12.08
CA SER A 231 -18.49 6.25 12.19
C SER A 231 -18.05 5.69 10.83
N GLU A 232 -19.00 5.29 9.99
CA GLU A 232 -18.71 4.83 8.62
C GLU A 232 -18.11 5.92 7.73
N ALA A 233 -18.56 7.17 7.90
CA ALA A 233 -18.03 8.31 7.16
C ALA A 233 -16.63 8.67 7.65
N LEU A 234 -16.42 8.67 8.97
CA LEU A 234 -15.09 8.88 9.57
C LEU A 234 -14.11 7.78 9.14
N ASP A 235 -14.55 6.52 9.13
CA ASP A 235 -13.77 5.39 8.66
C ASP A 235 -13.41 5.54 7.17
N PHE A 236 -14.37 5.94 6.34
CA PHE A 236 -14.17 6.20 4.92
C PHE A 236 -13.15 7.31 4.68
N LEU A 237 -13.34 8.48 5.33
CA LEU A 237 -12.45 9.63 5.19
C LEU A 237 -11.03 9.29 5.65
N GLY A 238 -10.90 8.55 6.75
CA GLY A 238 -9.59 8.09 7.25
C GLY A 238 -8.87 7.14 6.29
N MET A 239 -9.61 6.36 5.48
CA MET A 239 -9.04 5.48 4.47
C MET A 239 -8.73 6.17 3.14
N LEU A 240 -9.21 7.40 2.87
CA LEU A 240 -8.99 8.05 1.57
C LEU A 240 -7.50 8.19 1.20
N GLY A 241 -6.61 8.30 2.20
CA GLY A 241 -5.17 8.35 1.97
C GLY A 241 -4.59 7.13 1.25
N ILE A 242 -5.24 5.95 1.35
CA ILE A 242 -4.85 4.75 0.58
C ILE A 242 -5.49 4.73 -0.81
N ALA A 243 -6.65 5.39 -0.96
CA ALA A 243 -7.45 5.39 -2.18
C ALA A 243 -6.87 6.31 -3.27
N VAL A 244 -6.23 7.40 -2.84
CA VAL A 244 -5.72 8.44 -3.74
C VAL A 244 -4.27 8.12 -4.14
N PRO A 245 -3.96 8.06 -5.46
CA PRO A 245 -2.60 7.89 -5.95
C PRO A 245 -1.61 8.90 -5.35
N GLY A 246 -0.43 8.45 -4.93
CA GLY A 246 0.55 9.31 -4.26
C GLY A 246 1.01 10.51 -5.10
N THR A 247 1.07 10.37 -6.42
CA THR A 247 1.35 11.47 -7.35
C THR A 247 0.25 12.53 -7.32
N VAL A 248 -1.02 12.12 -7.28
CA VAL A 248 -2.17 13.04 -7.17
C VAL A 248 -2.15 13.78 -5.84
N ILE A 249 -1.89 13.08 -4.72
CA ILE A 249 -1.75 13.72 -3.41
C ILE A 249 -0.60 14.74 -3.43
N GLY A 250 0.56 14.35 -3.92
CA GLY A 250 1.74 15.21 -3.97
C GLY A 250 1.51 16.47 -4.82
N ILE A 251 0.91 16.31 -6.01
CA ILE A 251 0.54 17.42 -6.89
C ILE A 251 -0.50 18.32 -6.24
N GLY A 252 -1.56 17.75 -5.66
CA GLY A 252 -2.59 18.51 -4.97
C GLY A 252 -2.00 19.34 -3.83
N TYR A 253 -1.13 18.75 -3.01
CA TYR A 253 -0.42 19.47 -1.94
C TYR A 253 0.49 20.56 -2.48
N ALA A 254 1.25 20.26 -3.53
CA ALA A 254 2.15 21.21 -4.17
C ALA A 254 1.39 22.41 -4.75
N ILE A 255 0.16 22.24 -5.23
CA ILE A 255 -0.66 23.34 -5.75
C ILE A 255 -1.35 24.10 -4.60
N THR A 256 -2.01 23.39 -3.69
CA THR A 256 -2.83 23.99 -2.63
C THR A 256 -2.02 24.73 -1.58
N TYR A 257 -0.84 24.23 -1.23
CA TYR A 257 -0.03 24.77 -0.14
C TYR A 257 1.20 25.55 -0.59
N ASN A 258 1.29 25.85 -1.89
CA ASN A 258 2.32 26.76 -2.43
C ASN A 258 2.08 28.21 -2.02
N ASP A 259 0.84 28.56 -1.67
CA ASP A 259 0.47 29.86 -1.14
C ASP A 259 -0.13 29.70 0.26
N PRO A 260 -0.03 30.72 1.14
CA PRO A 260 -0.73 30.71 2.41
C PRO A 260 -2.24 30.61 2.20
N VAL A 261 -2.91 29.70 2.92
CA VAL A 261 -4.36 29.57 2.88
C VAL A 261 -4.96 30.71 3.68
N LYS A 262 -5.65 31.63 2.99
CA LYS A 262 -6.31 32.78 3.58
C LYS A 262 -7.83 32.59 3.57
N ILE A 263 -8.46 32.76 4.72
CA ILE A 263 -9.93 32.78 4.86
C ILE A 263 -10.31 34.20 5.29
N SER A 264 -11.13 34.87 4.48
CA SER A 264 -11.59 36.26 4.73
C SER A 264 -10.44 37.24 4.99
N GLY A 265 -9.31 37.07 4.28
CA GLY A 265 -8.11 37.91 4.42
C GLY A 265 -7.16 37.52 5.56
N VAL A 266 -7.56 36.61 6.46
CA VAL A 266 -6.72 36.10 7.55
C VAL A 266 -6.01 34.83 7.11
N THR A 267 -4.68 34.77 7.31
CA THR A 267 -3.91 33.55 7.07
C THR A 267 -4.25 32.51 8.12
N VAL A 268 -4.99 31.48 7.72
CA VAL A 268 -5.39 30.36 8.59
C VAL A 268 -4.34 29.25 8.55
N PHE A 269 -3.64 29.11 7.42
CA PHE A 269 -2.57 28.14 7.27
C PHE A 269 -1.41 28.74 6.48
N PRO A 270 -0.17 28.65 6.98
CA PRO A 270 0.98 29.23 6.30
C PRO A 270 1.32 28.46 5.02
N GLN A 271 2.17 29.05 4.19
CA GLN A 271 2.78 28.36 3.05
C GLN A 271 3.69 27.25 3.56
N VAL A 272 3.41 26.01 3.15
CA VAL A 272 4.18 24.82 3.56
C VAL A 272 4.70 23.99 2.39
N ALA A 273 4.39 24.38 1.15
CA ALA A 273 4.96 23.82 -0.07
C ALA A 273 5.65 24.91 -0.91
N GLY A 274 6.65 24.50 -1.71
CA GLY A 274 7.46 25.40 -2.53
C GLY A 274 8.74 25.89 -1.86
N GLY A 275 9.62 26.56 -2.62
CA GLY A 275 10.96 26.94 -2.19
C GLY A 275 11.02 27.99 -1.08
N ALA A 276 9.98 28.81 -0.93
CA ALA A 276 9.86 29.83 0.12
C ALA A 276 9.11 29.32 1.37
N ALA A 277 8.69 28.06 1.39
CA ALA A 277 7.86 27.49 2.44
C ALA A 277 8.56 27.40 3.80
N LEU A 278 7.75 27.39 4.85
CA LEU A 278 8.22 27.07 6.20
C LEU A 278 8.94 25.71 6.21
N LEU A 279 10.17 25.69 6.72
CA LEU A 279 11.06 24.53 6.71
C LEU A 279 11.32 23.94 5.30
N GLY A 280 11.33 24.78 4.26
CA GLY A 280 11.75 24.40 2.91
C GLY A 280 10.88 23.34 2.24
N GLY A 281 9.57 23.29 2.58
CA GLY A 281 8.63 22.34 1.99
C GLY A 281 8.53 20.99 2.70
N SER A 282 9.37 20.73 3.70
CA SER A 282 9.40 19.47 4.46
C SER A 282 8.09 19.17 5.18
N ILE A 283 7.38 20.20 5.65
CA ILE A 283 6.09 20.06 6.33
C ILE A 283 5.05 19.44 5.40
N ALA A 284 4.94 19.92 4.15
CA ALA A 284 4.01 19.33 3.18
C ALA A 284 4.31 17.85 2.94
N ILE A 285 5.59 17.46 2.85
CA ILE A 285 5.98 16.06 2.68
C ILE A 285 5.56 15.21 3.88
N VAL A 286 5.79 15.70 5.10
CA VAL A 286 5.37 15.00 6.34
C VAL A 286 3.85 14.86 6.39
N MET A 287 3.08 15.89 6.03
CA MET A 287 1.62 15.81 5.97
C MET A 287 1.15 14.75 4.97
N VAL A 288 1.75 14.70 3.78
CA VAL A 288 1.45 13.67 2.77
C VAL A 288 1.76 12.27 3.30
N TYR A 289 2.90 12.08 3.97
CA TYR A 289 3.26 10.79 4.58
C TYR A 289 2.28 10.37 5.66
N ILE A 290 1.83 11.30 6.51
CA ILE A 290 0.84 11.03 7.56
C ILE A 290 -0.47 10.55 6.95
N ILE A 291 -1.02 11.28 5.98
CA ILE A 291 -2.30 10.94 5.35
C ILE A 291 -2.22 9.61 4.61
N ARG A 292 -1.12 9.36 3.88
CA ARG A 292 -0.97 8.11 3.13
C ARG A 292 -0.78 6.89 4.05
N SER A 293 -0.15 7.08 5.20
CA SER A 293 0.23 5.98 6.10
C SER A 293 -0.77 5.75 7.24
N SER A 294 -1.62 6.72 7.59
CA SER A 294 -2.63 6.58 8.65
C SER A 294 -3.64 5.44 8.44
N PRO A 295 -4.07 5.07 7.20
CA PRO A 295 -4.99 3.97 7.01
C PRO A 295 -4.47 2.63 7.55
N ALA A 296 -3.15 2.40 7.50
CA ALA A 296 -2.54 1.20 8.06
C ALA A 296 -2.73 1.13 9.60
N GLY A 297 -2.46 2.24 10.28
CA GLY A 297 -2.69 2.38 11.72
C GLY A 297 -4.19 2.24 12.07
N GLN A 298 -5.07 2.83 11.26
CA GLN A 298 -6.52 2.74 11.45
C GLN A 298 -7.03 1.30 11.33
N ARG A 299 -6.64 0.55 10.29
CA ARG A 299 -7.08 -0.84 10.09
C ARG A 299 -6.58 -1.75 11.21
N SER A 300 -5.32 -1.60 11.61
CA SER A 300 -4.74 -2.34 12.73
C SER A 300 -5.48 -2.01 14.04
N GLY A 301 -5.71 -0.72 14.32
CA GLY A 301 -6.41 -0.26 15.51
C GLY A 301 -7.85 -0.77 15.60
N ILE A 302 -8.59 -0.73 14.48
CA ILE A 302 -9.97 -1.26 14.41
C ILE A 302 -9.99 -2.75 14.75
N SER A 303 -9.09 -3.54 14.12
CA SER A 303 -9.02 -4.99 14.34
C SER A 303 -8.67 -5.35 15.79
N MET A 304 -7.78 -4.59 16.43
CA MET A 304 -7.41 -4.80 17.83
C MET A 304 -8.54 -4.40 18.78
N LEU A 305 -9.16 -3.23 18.58
CA LEU A 305 -10.23 -2.73 19.45
C LEU A 305 -11.49 -3.61 19.38
N GLN A 306 -11.78 -4.22 18.24
CA GLN A 306 -12.88 -5.19 18.10
C GLN A 306 -12.67 -6.47 18.91
N GLN A 307 -11.42 -6.82 19.24
CA GLN A 307 -11.09 -7.98 20.07
C GLN A 307 -11.13 -7.67 21.57
N ILE A 308 -11.15 -6.40 21.97
CA ILE A 308 -11.21 -5.97 23.38
C ILE A 308 -12.68 -5.82 23.77
N ASP A 309 -13.10 -6.62 24.75
CA ASP A 309 -14.46 -6.58 25.28
C ASP A 309 -14.78 -5.21 25.90
N PRO A 310 -15.90 -4.56 25.53
CA PRO A 310 -16.31 -3.27 26.09
C PRO A 310 -16.42 -3.25 27.62
N SER A 311 -16.74 -4.39 28.26
CA SER A 311 -16.88 -4.49 29.71
C SER A 311 -15.59 -4.17 30.47
N ILE A 312 -14.41 -4.36 29.85
CA ILE A 312 -13.12 -4.00 30.45
C ILE A 312 -13.01 -2.47 30.58
N GLU A 313 -13.49 -1.74 29.57
CA GLU A 313 -13.49 -0.27 29.59
C GLU A 313 -14.55 0.26 30.57
N GLU A 314 -15.73 -0.37 30.64
CA GLU A 314 -16.78 -0.02 31.61
C GLU A 314 -16.34 -0.26 33.06
N ALA A 315 -15.65 -1.38 33.32
CA ALA A 315 -15.06 -1.68 34.63
C ALA A 315 -13.98 -0.66 35.00
N SER A 316 -13.09 -0.29 34.06
CA SER A 316 -12.08 0.74 34.30
C SER A 316 -12.68 2.13 34.53
N ALA A 317 -13.79 2.46 33.88
CA ALA A 317 -14.47 3.74 34.07
C ALA A 317 -15.25 3.82 35.40
N SER A 318 -15.44 2.69 36.07
CA SER A 318 -16.14 2.58 37.36
C SER A 318 -15.19 2.63 38.58
N LEU A 319 -13.87 2.69 38.35
CA LEU A 319 -12.82 2.89 39.37
C LEU A 319 -12.54 4.37 39.57
#